data_AF-A0A1X7SJ30-F1
#
_entry.id   AF-A0A1X7SJ30-F1
#
_cell.length_a   1.000
_cell.length_b   1.000
_cell.length_c   1.000
_cell.angle_alpha   90.00
_cell.angle_beta   90.00
_cell.angle_gamma   90.00
#
_symmetry.space_group_name_H-M   'P 1'
#
loop_
_entity.id
_entity.type
_entity.pdbx_description
1 polymer ?
#
loop_
_entity_poly.entity_id
_entity_poly.type
_entity_poly.pdbx_seq_one_letter_code
_entity_poly.pdbx_strand_id
1 'polypeptide(L)'
;MASKNYQPVGREEHSTVKVGDYLYMWGGVGSGVDYDVMEVYHLPTGAWDQKPITGTPPRGILNYSSVAIGKDVYYFGGYDGFGYHNNLHCFNMDSFKWRELSPSSSDHGPMKKAYCGMVSAYFD
;
A
#
# COMPACT_ATOMS: atom_id res chain seq x y z
N MET A 1 -22.34 -1.27 -4.57
CA MET A 1 -22.33 -1.33 -6.05
C MET A 1 -21.24 -0.37 -6.50
N ALA A 2 -20.18 -0.85 -7.13
CA ALA A 2 -19.13 0.01 -7.67
C ALA A 2 -19.78 0.97 -8.69
N SER A 3 -19.64 2.28 -8.45
CA SER A 3 -20.11 3.31 -9.39
C SER A 3 -19.41 3.07 -10.73
N LYS A 4 -20.16 3.02 -11.83
CA LYS A 4 -19.63 2.82 -13.18
C LYS A 4 -18.58 3.87 -13.62
N ASN A 5 -18.34 4.92 -12.82
CA ASN A 5 -17.42 6.02 -13.10
C ASN A 5 -16.60 6.45 -11.87
N TYR A 6 -16.31 5.54 -10.93
CA TYR A 6 -15.47 5.91 -9.79
C TYR A 6 -14.08 6.39 -10.25
N GLN A 7 -13.54 7.41 -9.60
CA GLN A 7 -12.14 7.82 -9.72
C GLN A 7 -11.57 8.19 -8.35
N PRO A 8 -10.31 7.84 -8.06
CA PRO A 8 -9.63 8.25 -6.86
C PRO A 8 -9.54 9.77 -6.73
N VAL A 9 -9.67 10.25 -5.49
CA VAL A 9 -9.40 11.65 -5.17
C VAL A 9 -7.94 12.01 -5.47
N GLY A 10 -7.71 13.28 -5.83
CA GLY A 10 -6.37 13.82 -6.03
C GLY A 10 -5.53 13.69 -4.76
N ARG A 11 -4.32 13.14 -4.90
CA ARG A 11 -3.39 12.89 -3.79
C ARG A 11 -1.94 12.89 -4.26
N GLU A 12 -1.02 13.21 -3.36
CA GLU A 12 0.43 13.19 -3.57
C GLU A 12 1.07 12.03 -2.79
N GLU A 13 2.29 11.62 -3.17
CA GLU A 13 3.12 10.65 -2.43
C GLU A 13 2.50 9.26 -2.19
N HIS A 14 1.45 8.91 -2.94
CA HIS A 14 0.92 7.55 -3.02
C HIS A 14 1.88 6.65 -3.82
N SER A 15 1.77 5.34 -3.62
CA SER A 15 2.48 4.35 -4.45
C SER A 15 1.51 3.31 -4.97
N THR A 16 1.86 2.73 -6.11
CA THR A 16 1.12 1.63 -6.73
C THR A 16 1.97 0.38 -6.87
N VAL A 17 1.32 -0.78 -6.91
CA VAL A 17 1.93 -2.05 -7.31
C VAL A 17 1.06 -2.74 -8.35
N LYS A 18 1.70 -3.43 -9.30
CA LYS A 18 1.04 -4.16 -10.39
C LYS A 18 0.98 -5.65 -10.08
N VAL A 19 -0.21 -6.23 -10.14
CA VAL A 19 -0.43 -7.68 -9.96
C VAL A 19 -1.48 -8.16 -10.95
N GLY A 20 -1.10 -9.13 -11.78
CA GLY A 20 -1.96 -9.57 -12.89
C GLY A 20 -2.36 -8.39 -13.76
N ASP A 21 -3.66 -8.22 -13.94
CA ASP A 21 -4.29 -7.14 -14.73
C ASP A 21 -4.71 -5.93 -13.89
N TYR A 22 -4.24 -5.84 -12.64
CA TYR A 22 -4.65 -4.79 -11.71
C TYR A 22 -3.46 -3.96 -11.20
N LEU A 23 -3.70 -2.65 -11.00
CA LEU A 23 -2.88 -1.81 -10.14
C LEU A 23 -3.60 -1.62 -8.81
N TYR A 24 -2.85 -1.72 -7.72
CA TYR A 24 -3.33 -1.45 -6.36
C TYR A 24 -2.64 -0.18 -5.88
N MET A 25 -3.41 0.82 -5.49
CA MET A 25 -2.93 2.10 -4.99
C MET A 25 -3.33 2.29 -3.54
N TRP A 26 -2.35 2.68 -2.72
CA TRP A 26 -2.52 2.92 -1.30
C TRP A 26 -1.89 4.26 -0.90
N GLY A 27 -2.24 4.75 0.28
CA GLY A 27 -1.59 5.89 0.92
C GLY A 27 -1.69 7.18 0.10
N GLY A 28 -0.66 8.02 0.27
CA GLY A 28 -0.62 9.39 -0.18
C GLY A 28 -1.47 10.34 0.68
N VAL A 29 -1.29 11.63 0.47
CA VAL A 29 -2.08 12.68 1.15
C VAL A 29 -2.86 13.51 0.14
N GLY A 30 -4.10 13.83 0.50
CA GLY A 30 -5.01 14.61 -0.31
C GLY A 30 -6.32 14.85 0.44
N SER A 31 -7.09 15.85 0.02
CA SER A 31 -8.40 16.09 0.59
C SER A 31 -9.35 14.95 0.22
N GLY A 32 -9.96 14.31 1.23
CA GLY A 32 -10.91 13.22 1.03
C GLY A 32 -10.28 11.85 0.74
N VAL A 33 -8.97 11.67 0.98
CA VAL A 33 -8.36 10.34 0.93
C VAL A 33 -8.95 9.46 2.03
N ASP A 34 -9.55 8.34 1.62
CA ASP A 34 -10.04 7.30 2.50
C ASP A 34 -8.96 6.22 2.67
N TYR A 35 -8.55 5.99 3.92
CA TYR A 35 -7.54 4.98 4.29
C TYR A 35 -8.19 3.68 4.79
N ASP A 36 -9.50 3.49 4.63
CA ASP A 36 -10.20 2.23 4.90
C ASP A 36 -10.49 1.43 3.61
N VAL A 37 -9.97 1.90 2.47
CA VAL A 37 -10.15 1.27 1.15
C VAL A 37 -8.86 1.16 0.37
N MET A 38 -8.74 0.09 -0.41
CA MET A 38 -7.72 -0.08 -1.45
C MET A 38 -8.29 0.40 -2.77
N GLU A 39 -7.59 1.33 -3.43
CA GLU A 39 -7.94 1.78 -4.77
C GLU A 39 -7.39 0.78 -5.79
N VAL A 40 -8.26 0.24 -6.64
CA VAL A 40 -7.90 -0.81 -7.59
C VAL A 40 -8.23 -0.36 -9.01
N TYR A 41 -7.23 -0.40 -9.89
CA TYR A 41 -7.38 -0.10 -11.31
C TYR A 41 -7.29 -1.36 -12.14
N HIS A 42 -8.30 -1.65 -12.95
CA HIS A 42 -8.26 -2.75 -13.91
C HIS A 42 -7.64 -2.26 -15.23
N LEU A 43 -6.42 -2.71 -15.53
CA LEU A 43 -5.63 -2.28 -16.68
C LEU A 43 -6.35 -2.48 -18.03
N PRO A 44 -6.99 -3.63 -18.32
CA PRO A 44 -7.64 -3.85 -19.62
C PRO A 44 -8.85 -2.95 -19.88
N THR A 45 -9.64 -2.62 -18.85
CA THR A 45 -10.87 -1.81 -19.03
C THR A 45 -10.65 -0.34 -18.70
N GLY A 46 -9.53 0.00 -18.06
CA GLY A 46 -9.22 1.33 -17.60
C GLY A 46 -10.15 1.86 -16.49
N ALA A 47 -10.72 0.96 -15.68
CA ALA A 47 -11.72 1.30 -14.67
C ALA A 47 -11.14 1.23 -13.26
N TRP A 48 -11.47 2.21 -12.43
CA TRP A 48 -11.17 2.22 -11.00
C TRP A 48 -12.32 1.65 -10.17
N ASP A 49 -11.98 1.02 -9.06
CA ASP A 49 -12.91 0.53 -8.04
C ASP A 49 -12.29 0.68 -6.64
N GLN A 50 -13.14 0.75 -5.61
CA GLN A 50 -12.74 0.76 -4.21
C GLN A 50 -13.05 -0.58 -3.55
N LYS A 51 -12.05 -1.13 -2.87
CA LYS A 51 -12.20 -2.37 -2.11
C LYS A 51 -12.00 -2.10 -0.63
N PRO A 52 -13.02 -2.30 0.23
CA PRO A 52 -12.85 -2.16 1.67
C PRO A 52 -11.71 -3.06 2.16
N ILE A 53 -10.87 -2.52 3.02
CA ILE A 53 -9.76 -3.26 3.62
C ILE A 53 -10.09 -3.65 5.06
N THR A 54 -9.38 -4.66 5.56
CA THR A 54 -9.46 -5.06 6.97
C THR A 54 -8.08 -5.32 7.56
N GLY A 55 -8.00 -5.47 8.88
CA GLY A 55 -6.75 -5.79 9.58
C GLY A 55 -6.00 -4.54 10.03
N THR A 56 -4.66 -4.59 9.94
CA THR A 56 -3.78 -3.53 10.48
C THR A 56 -3.00 -2.86 9.36
N PRO A 57 -3.57 -1.83 8.70
CA PRO A 57 -2.86 -1.09 7.66
C PRO A 57 -1.62 -0.39 8.23
N PRO A 58 -0.60 -0.13 7.37
CA PRO A 58 0.60 0.60 7.78
C PRO A 58 0.26 2.04 8.17
N ARG A 59 0.97 2.56 9.18
CA ARG A 59 0.82 3.95 9.63
C ARG A 59 1.56 4.94 8.74
N GLY A 60 2.73 4.55 8.24
CA GLY A 60 3.34 5.26 7.12
C GLY A 60 2.29 5.34 6.03
N ILE A 61 1.97 6.54 5.58
CA ILE A 61 1.06 6.76 4.45
C ILE A 61 1.76 7.50 3.32
N LEU A 62 2.94 8.05 3.60
CA LEU A 62 3.76 8.84 2.71
C LEU A 62 5.13 8.21 2.52
N ASN A 63 5.72 8.38 1.33
CA ASN A 63 7.14 8.11 1.05
C ASN A 63 7.61 6.73 1.50
N TYR A 64 6.74 5.74 1.37
CA TYR A 64 7.00 4.37 1.72
C TYR A 64 7.48 3.57 0.51
N SER A 65 7.95 2.36 0.78
CA SER A 65 8.30 1.41 -0.27
C SER A 65 7.32 0.25 -0.29
N SER A 66 6.96 -0.22 -1.48
CA SER A 66 6.09 -1.38 -1.63
C SER A 66 6.47 -2.23 -2.84
N VAL A 67 6.22 -3.54 -2.75
CA VAL A 67 6.43 -4.49 -3.85
C VAL A 67 5.43 -5.62 -3.79
N ALA A 68 5.05 -6.16 -4.94
CA ALA A 68 4.26 -7.38 -5.02
C ALA A 68 5.16 -8.63 -5.14
N ILE A 69 4.83 -9.67 -4.37
CA ILE A 69 5.43 -11.00 -4.47
C ILE A 69 4.29 -12.01 -4.43
N GLY A 70 4.03 -12.68 -5.56
CA GLY A 70 2.86 -13.54 -5.72
C GLY A 70 1.56 -12.76 -5.51
N LYS A 71 0.78 -13.17 -4.49
CA LYS A 71 -0.51 -12.57 -4.13
C LYS A 71 -0.46 -11.61 -2.94
N ASP A 72 0.74 -11.31 -2.46
CA ASP A 72 0.94 -10.43 -1.32
C ASP A 72 1.71 -9.18 -1.74
N VAL A 73 1.28 -8.04 -1.21
CA VAL A 73 1.96 -6.76 -1.34
C VAL A 73 2.68 -6.48 -0.03
N TYR A 74 3.99 -6.32 -0.10
CA TYR A 74 4.84 -5.97 1.03
C TYR A 74 5.00 -4.46 1.07
N TYR A 75 4.96 -3.92 2.28
CA TYR A 75 5.00 -2.49 2.55
C TYR A 75 6.00 -2.24 3.67
N PHE A 76 6.92 -1.29 3.47
CA PHE A 76 7.93 -0.97 4.47
C PHE A 76 8.19 0.53 4.60
N GLY A 77 8.28 0.97 5.86
CA GLY A 77 8.73 2.30 6.25
C GLY A 77 7.67 3.39 6.03
N GLY A 78 8.13 4.58 5.66
CA GLY A 78 7.27 5.72 5.35
C GLY A 78 7.10 6.70 6.51
N TYR A 79 6.28 7.71 6.27
CA TYR A 79 5.99 8.83 7.17
C TYR A 79 4.48 9.01 7.33
N ASP A 80 4.02 9.38 8.52
CA ASP A 80 2.59 9.55 8.83
C ASP A 80 2.20 11.00 9.16
N GLY A 81 3.09 11.96 8.96
CA GLY A 81 2.90 13.34 9.39
C GLY A 81 3.46 13.65 10.78
N PHE A 82 3.78 12.63 11.58
CA PHE A 82 4.32 12.77 12.94
C PHE A 82 5.68 12.09 13.10
N GLY A 83 5.91 10.97 12.43
CA GLY A 83 7.16 10.23 12.54
C GLY A 83 7.39 9.22 11.43
N TYR A 84 8.65 8.80 11.32
CA TYR A 84 9.07 7.74 10.41
C TYR A 84 8.77 6.36 10.98
N HIS A 85 8.55 5.40 10.09
CA HIS A 85 8.22 4.01 10.45
C HIS A 85 9.29 3.04 9.97
N ASN A 86 9.31 1.85 10.57
CA ASN A 86 10.18 0.71 10.21
C ASN A 86 9.41 -0.62 10.22
N ASN A 87 8.09 -0.59 10.39
CA ASN A 87 7.25 -1.78 10.39
C ASN A 87 7.17 -2.37 8.97
N LEU A 88 7.17 -3.70 8.91
CA LEU A 88 6.86 -4.43 7.68
C LEU A 88 5.40 -4.88 7.73
N HIS A 89 4.63 -4.48 6.73
CA HIS A 89 3.25 -4.91 6.55
C HIS A 89 3.10 -5.75 5.28
N CYS A 90 2.12 -6.64 5.29
CA CYS A 90 1.71 -7.43 4.14
C CYS A 90 0.21 -7.24 3.91
N PHE A 91 -0.16 -6.94 2.67
CA PHE A 91 -1.53 -6.91 2.20
C PHE A 91 -1.79 -8.08 1.27
N ASN A 92 -2.80 -8.88 1.58
CA ASN A 92 -3.21 -9.99 0.73
C ASN A 92 -4.34 -9.54 -0.21
N MET A 93 -4.14 -9.68 -1.52
CA MET A 93 -5.08 -9.15 -2.53
C MET A 93 -6.33 -9.99 -2.75
N ASP A 94 -6.33 -11.27 -2.35
CA ASP A 94 -7.54 -12.11 -2.41
C ASP A 94 -8.52 -11.74 -1.29
N SER A 95 -7.99 -11.50 -0.09
CA SER A 95 -8.79 -11.23 1.12
C SER A 95 -8.95 -9.75 1.46
N PHE A 96 -8.24 -8.85 0.76
CA PHE A 96 -8.18 -7.42 1.06
C PHE A 96 -7.83 -7.13 2.53
N LYS A 97 -6.89 -7.90 3.07
CA LYS A 97 -6.52 -7.86 4.49
C LYS A 97 -5.06 -7.50 4.69
N TRP A 98 -4.82 -6.52 5.55
CA TRP A 98 -3.51 -6.16 6.06
C TRP A 98 -3.11 -6.99 7.27
N ARG A 99 -1.82 -7.31 7.35
CA ARG A 99 -1.16 -7.90 8.51
C ARG A 99 0.14 -7.16 8.76
N GLU A 100 0.39 -6.82 10.02
CA GLU A 100 1.72 -6.41 10.46
C GLU A 100 2.58 -7.67 10.64
N LEU A 101 3.70 -7.74 9.92
CA LEU A 101 4.63 -8.87 9.98
C LEU A 101 5.78 -8.62 10.95
N SER A 102 6.17 -7.36 11.14
CA SER A 102 7.28 -6.99 12.03
C SER A 102 6.98 -5.67 12.72
N PRO A 103 6.60 -5.70 14.01
CA PRO A 103 6.40 -4.50 14.79
C PRO A 103 7.70 -3.72 14.99
N SER A 104 7.57 -2.41 15.19
CA SER A 104 8.67 -1.54 15.61
C SER A 104 9.18 -1.99 16.99
N SER A 105 10.27 -2.75 17.03
CA SER A 105 11.01 -3.05 18.27
C SER A 105 12.25 -2.15 18.38
N SER A 106 12.59 -1.74 19.60
CA SER A 106 13.62 -0.72 19.86
C SER A 106 15.05 -1.26 19.85
N ASP A 107 15.27 -2.56 19.97
CA ASP A 107 16.60 -3.05 20.38
C ASP A 107 17.39 -3.71 19.25
N HIS A 108 16.73 -4.26 18.22
CA HIS A 108 17.41 -4.98 17.11
C HIS A 108 16.74 -4.82 15.73
N GLY A 109 15.80 -3.88 15.57
CA GLY A 109 15.08 -3.66 14.31
C GLY A 109 15.79 -2.70 13.34
N PRO A 110 15.41 -2.68 12.05
CA PRO A 110 15.89 -1.68 11.12
C PRO A 110 15.52 -0.27 11.59
N MET A 111 16.38 0.71 11.34
CA MET A 111 16.08 2.12 11.65
C MET A 111 14.84 2.61 10.88
N LYS A 112 14.08 3.50 11.51
CA LYS A 112 12.94 4.21 10.92
C LYS A 112 13.38 5.02 9.71
N LYS A 113 12.67 4.90 8.58
CA LYS A 113 13.06 5.52 7.30
C LYS A 113 11.89 5.74 6.36
N ALA A 114 12.05 6.72 5.47
CA ALA A 114 11.16 7.05 4.36
C ALA A 114 12.00 7.30 3.09
N TYR A 115 11.34 7.51 1.94
CA TYR A 115 11.98 7.74 0.64
C TYR A 115 12.88 6.58 0.19
N CYS A 116 12.51 5.35 0.55
CA CYS A 116 13.26 4.15 0.18
C CYS A 116 12.62 3.43 -1.02
N GLY A 117 13.41 2.58 -1.69
CA GLY A 117 12.94 1.72 -2.77
C GLY A 117 12.86 0.25 -2.35
N MET A 118 11.95 -0.49 -2.97
CA MET A 118 11.85 -1.94 -2.82
C MET A 118 11.63 -2.56 -4.19
N VAL A 119 12.37 -3.63 -4.48
CA VAL A 119 12.26 -4.39 -5.74
C VAL A 119 12.23 -5.87 -5.42
N SER A 120 11.47 -6.64 -6.19
CA SER A 120 11.49 -8.09 -6.17
C SER A 120 12.08 -8.57 -7.49
N ALA A 121 12.96 -9.55 -7.43
CA ALA A 121 13.57 -10.18 -8.59
C ALA A 121 13.42 -11.69 -8.45
N TYR A 122 13.01 -12.34 -9.53
CA TYR A 122 12.98 -13.79 -9.65
C TYR A 122 14.13 -14.19 -10.56
N PHE A 123 14.89 -15.18 -10.12
CA PHE A 123 15.96 -15.80 -10.90
C PHE A 123 15.56 -17.23 -11.18
N ASP A 124 15.77 -17.67 -12.42
CA ASP A 124 15.55 -19.05 -12.88
C ASP A 124 16.66 -19.99 -12.38
#